data_AF-A0A7Y2G1I8-F1
#
_entry.id   AF-A0A7Y2G1I8-F1
#
_cell.length_a   1.000
_cell.length_b   1.000
_cell.length_c   1.000
_cell.angle_alpha   90.00
_cell.angle_beta   90.00
_cell.angle_gamma   90.00
#
_symmetry.space_group_name_H-M   'P 1'
#
loop_
_entity.id
_entity.type
_entity.pdbx_description
1 polymer ?
#
loop_
_entity_poly.entity_id
_entity_poly.type
_entity_poly.pdbx_seq_one_letter_code
_entity_poly.pdbx_strand_id
1 'polypeptide(L)' 'MSRFRLQEFISTYITERHESLFAADLESNHDLLNERINGRSVLVIGGAGTIGSSFVKAILKYDPRSLYV' A
#
# COMPACT_ATOMS: atom_id res chain seq x y z
N MET A 1 8.19 27.40 -11.27
CA MET A 1 9.09 26.36 -10.70
C MET A 1 8.60 25.00 -11.17
N SER A 2 9.45 24.19 -11.81
CA SER A 2 9.13 22.80 -12.14
C SER A 2 9.15 21.96 -10.85
N ARG A 3 8.09 21.22 -10.56
CA ARG A 3 7.99 20.33 -9.39
C ARG A 3 8.67 19.01 -9.72
N PHE A 4 9.70 18.64 -8.97
CA PHE A 4 10.36 17.34 -9.11
C PHE A 4 9.38 16.19 -8.81
N ARG A 5 9.20 15.29 -9.78
CA ARG A 5 8.34 14.10 -9.65
C ARG A 5 9.17 12.91 -9.17
N LEU A 6 9.44 12.86 -7.87
CA LEU A 6 10.29 11.84 -7.24
C LEU A 6 9.89 10.40 -7.63
N GLN A 7 8.59 10.10 -7.62
CA GLN A 7 8.09 8.75 -7.94
C GLN A 7 8.38 8.35 -9.38
N GLU A 8 8.25 9.27 -10.33
CA GLU A 8 8.56 9.02 -11.73
C GLU A 8 10.07 8.85 -11.96
N PHE A 9 10.89 9.65 -11.27
CA PHE A 9 12.34 9.49 -11.32
C PHE A 9 12.77 8.11 -10.81
N ILE A 10 12.21 7.67 -9.67
CA ILE A 10 12.51 6.35 -9.10
C ILE A 10 12.07 5.24 -10.06
N SER A 11 10.82 5.29 -10.55
CA SER A 11 10.31 4.23 -11.43
C SER A 11 11.05 4.14 -12.76
N THR A 12 11.51 5.28 -13.30
CA THR A 12 12.19 5.34 -14.60
C THR A 12 13.68 5.04 -14.52
N TYR A 13 14.38 5.58 -13.52
CA TYR A 13 15.86 5.58 -13.49
C TYR A 13 16.47 4.77 -12.35
N ILE A 14 15.71 4.38 -11.34
CA ILE A 14 16.24 3.65 -10.18
C ILE A 14 15.77 2.20 -10.16
N THR A 15 14.46 1.99 -10.23
CA THR A 15 13.88 0.64 -10.22
C THR A 15 13.62 0.11 -11.63
N GLU A 16 13.64 0.98 -12.64
CA GLU A 16 13.33 0.66 -14.05
C GLU A 16 12.05 -0.17 -14.19
N ARG A 17 11.04 0.20 -13.40
CA ARG A 17 9.79 -0.55 -13.27
C ARG A 17 8.64 0.41 -13.06
N HIS A 18 7.71 0.40 -14.02
CA HIS A 18 6.53 1.26 -14.00
C HIS A 18 5.37 0.69 -13.16
N GLU A 19 5.40 -0.61 -12.86
CA GLU A 19 4.38 -1.30 -12.07
C GLU A 19 4.95 -2.01 -10.83
N SER A 20 4.08 -2.42 -9.91
CA SER A 20 4.47 -3.21 -8.74
C SER A 20 4.70 -4.67 -9.16
N LEU A 21 5.71 -5.35 -8.59
CA LEU A 21 5.87 -6.80 -8.78
C LEU A 21 4.66 -7.59 -8.30
N PHE A 22 3.97 -7.07 -7.29
CA PHE A 22 2.79 -7.70 -6.67
C PHE A 22 1.48 -7.18 -7.27
N ALA A 23 1.50 -6.43 -8.38
CA ALA A 23 0.29 -5.88 -8.98
C ALA A 23 -0.71 -6.99 -9.34
N ALA A 24 -0.24 -8.00 -10.07
CA ALA A 24 -1.05 -9.15 -10.46
C ALA A 24 -1.56 -9.95 -9.24
N ASP A 25 -0.70 -10.19 -8.25
CA ASP A 25 -1.08 -10.93 -7.04
C ASP A 25 -2.14 -10.19 -6.21
N LEU A 26 -2.03 -8.86 -6.10
CA LEU A 26 -2.99 -8.04 -5.38
C LEU A 26 -4.34 -7.98 -6.11
N GLU A 27 -4.33 -7.96 -7.44
CA GLU A 27 -5.53 -8.00 -8.25
C GLU A 27 -6.22 -9.37 -8.16
N SER A 28 -5.46 -10.46 -8.31
CA SER A 28 -6.01 -11.82 -8.24
C SER A 28 -6.55 -12.20 -6.86
N ASN A 29 -6.08 -11.53 -5.80
CA ASN A 29 -6.51 -11.77 -4.42
C ASN A 29 -7.38 -10.63 -3.87
N HIS A 30 -7.83 -9.69 -4.70
CA HIS A 30 -8.54 -8.50 -4.24
C HIS A 30 -9.78 -8.86 -3.41
N ASP A 31 -10.64 -9.74 -3.94
CA ASP A 31 -11.87 -10.16 -3.28
C ASP A 31 -11.60 -10.88 -1.96
N LEU A 32 -10.60 -11.76 -1.94
CA LEU A 32 -10.18 -12.49 -0.73
C LEU A 32 -9.66 -11.52 0.35
N LEU A 33 -8.82 -10.56 -0.04
CA LEU A 33 -8.29 -9.55 0.88
C LEU A 33 -9.42 -8.66 1.42
N ASN A 34 -10.34 -8.23 0.55
CA ASN A 34 -11.50 -7.45 0.94
C ASN A 34 -12.39 -8.22 1.93
N GLU A 35 -12.75 -9.48 1.62
CA GLU A 35 -13.53 -10.34 2.52
C GLU A 35 -12.87 -10.48 3.91
N ARG A 36 -11.54 -10.60 3.93
CA ARG A 36 -10.78 -10.82 5.17
C ARG A 36 -10.55 -9.57 6.00
N ILE A 37 -10.51 -8.39 5.39
CA ILE A 37 -10.12 -7.13 6.06
C ILE A 37 -11.33 -6.22 6.29
N ASN A 38 -12.30 -6.22 5.39
CA ASN A 38 -13.46 -5.33 5.46
C ASN A 38 -14.20 -5.51 6.79
N GLY A 39 -14.42 -4.39 7.47
CA GLY A 39 -15.14 -4.36 8.73
C GLY A 39 -14.40 -5.00 9.90
N ARG A 40 -13.12 -5.36 9.75
CA ARG A 40 -12.26 -5.89 10.82
C ARG A 40 -11.44 -4.78 11.49
N SER A 41 -11.04 -5.03 12.74
CA SER A 41 -10.12 -4.16 13.46
C SER A 41 -8.68 -4.62 13.27
N VAL A 42 -7.77 -3.69 13.00
CA VAL A 42 -6.35 -3.96 12.69
C VAL A 42 -5.46 -3.17 13.64
N LEU A 43 -4.44 -3.82 14.22
CA LEU A 43 -3.37 -3.19 14.99
C LEU A 43 -2.06 -3.25 14.18
N VAL A 44 -1.46 -2.08 13.90
CA VAL A 44 -0.19 -1.96 13.20
C VAL A 44 0.87 -1.42 14.15
N ILE A 45 1.73 -2.30 14.66
CA ILE A 45 2.84 -1.89 15.52
C ILE A 45 3.93 -1.23 14.66
N GLY A 46 4.32 -0.01 15.02
CA GLY A 46 5.33 0.74 14.28
C GLY A 46 4.81 1.39 12.99
N GLY A 47 3.52 1.71 12.92
CA GLY A 47 2.93 2.30 11.70
C GLY A 47 3.43 3.71 11.35
N ALA A 48 4.19 4.37 12.23
CA ALA A 48 4.87 5.63 11.93
C ALA A 48 6.18 5.45 11.12
N GLY A 49 6.72 4.24 11.01
CA GLY A 49 7.93 3.96 10.21
C GLY A 49 7.67 3.94 8.70
N THR A 50 8.72 3.91 7.88
CA THR A 50 8.60 3.88 6.41
C THR A 50 7.78 2.67 5.93
N ILE A 51 8.06 1.48 6.45
CA ILE A 51 7.33 0.25 6.09
C ILE A 51 5.91 0.28 6.68
N GLY A 52 5.79 0.59 7.97
CA GLY A 52 4.51 0.62 8.67
C GLY A 52 3.52 1.59 8.04
N SER A 53 3.97 2.80 7.68
CA SER A 53 3.13 3.80 7.03
C SER A 53 2.74 3.40 5.60
N SER A 54 3.61 2.68 4.88
CA SER A 54 3.27 2.09 3.59
C SER A 54 2.21 0.99 3.73
N PHE A 55 2.32 0.15 4.76
CA PHE A 55 1.36 -0.90 5.05
C PHE A 55 -0.01 -0.33 5.44
N VAL A 56 -0.05 0.70 6.30
CA VAL A 56 -1.28 1.43 6.66
C VAL A 56 -1.99 1.93 5.39
N LYS A 57 -1.27 2.56 4.45
CA LYS A 57 -1.87 3.02 3.20
C LYS A 57 -2.40 1.87 2.33
N ALA A 58 -1.74 0.72 2.34
CA ALA A 58 -2.16 -0.44 1.56
C ALA A 58 -3.45 -1.06 2.13
N ILE A 59 -3.55 -1.21 3.46
CA ILE A 59 -4.69 -1.88 4.09
C ILE A 59 -5.96 -1.03 4.10
N LEU A 60 -5.83 0.30 4.07
CA LEU A 60 -6.96 1.23 3.98
C LEU A 60 -7.79 1.07 2.68
N LYS A 61 -7.26 0.39 1.66
CA LYS A 61 -7.99 0.09 0.43
C LYS A 61 -9.12 -0.94 0.60
N TYR A 62 -9.18 -1.61 1.75
CA TYR A 62 -10.09 -2.72 2.03
C TYR A 62 -11.03 -2.44 3.21
N ASP A 63 -11.31 -1.16 3.48
CA ASP A 63 -12.33 -0.69 4.45
C ASP A 63 -12.30 -1.37 5.84
N PRO A 64 -11.16 -1.36 6.56
CA PRO A 64 -11.13 -1.87 7.93
C PRO A 64 -12.05 -1.03 8.84
N ARG A 65 -12.69 -1.67 9.82
CA ARG A 65 -13.57 -0.99 10.80
C ARG A 65 -12.80 -0.04 11.70
N SER A 66 -11.63 -0.46 12.14
CA SER A 66 -10.80 0.30 13.07
C SER A 66 -9.34 -0.01 12.81
N LEU A 67 -8.51 1.03 12.83
CA LEU A 67 -7.08 0.93 12.66
C LEU A 67 -6.38 1.59 13.86
N TYR A 68 -5.57 0.80 14.56
CA TYR A 68 -4.73 1.25 15.66
C TYR A 68 -3.28 1.25 15.18
N VAL A 69 -2.55 2.33 15.43
CA VAL A 69 -1.18 2.56 14.94
C VAL A 69 -0.26 2.94 16.10
#